data_AF-T0YKU9-F1
#
_entry.id   AF-T0YKU9-F1
#
_cell.length_a   1.000
_cell.length_b   1.000
_cell.length_c   1.000
_cell.angle_alpha   90.00
_cell.angle_beta   90.00
_cell.angle_gamma   90.00
#
_symmetry.space_group_name_H-M   'P 1'
#
loop_
_entity.id
_entity.type
_entity.pdbx_description
1 polymer ?
#
loop_
_entity_poly.entity_id
_entity_poly.type
_entity_poly.pdbx_seq_one_letter_code
_entity_poly.pdbx_strand_id
1 'polypeptide(L)' 'TFLTLLNHLGRANTFWLYATCNLAFLLFTWALVPETKGVTLEHIEQKLMDGQPLRDIGR' A
#
# COMPACT_ATOMS: atom_id res chain seq x y z
N THR A 1 -19.84 -12.59 -8.76
CA THR A 1 -20.43 -11.90 -7.58
C THR A 1 -19.85 -12.49 -6.31
N PHE A 2 -19.77 -11.73 -5.21
CA PHE A 2 -19.28 -12.18 -3.89
C PHE A 2 -19.85 -13.55 -3.48
N LEU A 3 -21.12 -13.79 -3.79
CA LEU A 3 -21.83 -15.04 -3.53
C LEU A 3 -21.30 -16.26 -4.32
N THR A 4 -20.79 -16.06 -5.54
CA THR A 4 -20.21 -17.12 -6.39
C THR A 4 -18.88 -17.62 -5.83
N LEU A 5 -18.03 -16.71 -5.35
CA LEU A 5 -16.75 -17.06 -4.69
C LEU A 5 -16.98 -17.79 -3.36
N LEU A 6 -17.99 -17.35 -2.61
CA LEU A 6 -18.35 -17.90 -1.30
C LEU A 6 -18.90 -19.33 -1.42
N ASN A 7 -19.66 -19.63 -2.48
CA ASN A 7 -20.17 -20.98 -2.77
C ASN A 7 -19.11 -21.94 -3.35
N HIS A 8 -18.11 -21.42 -4.07
CA HIS A 8 -17.16 -22.28 -4.79
C HIS A 8 -15.85 -22.55 -4.01
N LEU A 9 -15.41 -21.62 -3.16
CA LEU A 9 -14.20 -21.76 -2.32
C LEU A 9 -14.50 -21.94 -0.83
N GLY A 10 -15.73 -21.67 -0.38
CA GLY A 10 -16.08 -21.64 1.03
C GLY A 10 -15.66 -20.33 1.73
N ARG A 11 -16.33 -20.04 2.86
CA ARG A 11 -16.12 -18.80 3.65
C ARG A 11 -14.64 -18.62 4.03
N ALA A 12 -13.99 -19.68 4.52
CA ALA A 12 -12.62 -19.61 5.02
C ALA A 12 -11.59 -19.22 3.95
N ASN A 13 -11.68 -19.81 2.75
CA ASN A 13 -10.72 -19.51 1.68
C ASN A 13 -10.88 -18.10 1.12
N THR A 14 -12.12 -17.60 1.00
CA THR A 14 -12.36 -16.22 0.56
C THR A 14 -11.72 -15.22 1.54
N PHE A 15 -11.88 -15.43 2.85
CA PHE A 15 -11.24 -14.60 3.86
C PHE A 15 -9.71 -14.69 3.81
N TRP A 16 -9.13 -15.88 3.63
CA TRP A 16 -7.68 -16.05 3.47
C TRP A 16 -7.12 -15.36 2.23
N LEU A 17 -7.85 -15.39 1.10
CA LEU A 17 -7.48 -14.67 -0.12
C LEU A 17 -7.42 -13.16 0.14
N TYR A 18 -8.48 -12.61 0.73
CA TYR A 18 -8.51 -11.19 1.08
C TYR A 18 -7.44 -10.82 2.10
N ALA A 19 -7.21 -11.65 3.12
CA ALA A 19 -6.16 -11.44 4.11
C ALA A 19 -4.77 -11.39 3.46
N THR A 20 -4.48 -12.34 2.56
CA THR A 20 -3.19 -12.41 1.86
C THR A 20 -3.00 -11.21 0.93
N CYS A 21 -4.03 -10.83 0.17
CA CYS A 21 -3.99 -9.62 -0.65
C CYS A 21 -3.77 -8.36 0.19
N ASN A 22 -4.45 -8.23 1.32
CA ASN A 22 -4.26 -7.09 2.23
C ASN A 22 -2.85 -7.05 2.80
N LEU A 23 -2.30 -8.21 3.18
CA LEU A 23 -0.93 -8.32 3.68
C LEU A 23 0.09 -7.91 2.61
N ALA A 24 -0.11 -8.32 1.36
CA ALA A 24 0.70 -7.90 0.23
C ALA A 24 0.62 -6.38 -0.01
N PHE A 25 -0.58 -5.79 0.02
CA PHE A 25 -0.75 -4.35 -0.11
C PHE A 25 -0.14 -3.57 1.06
N LEU A 26 -0.21 -4.10 2.27
CA LEU A 26 0.38 -3.50 3.46
C LEU A 26 1.91 -3.46 3.33
N LEU A 27 2.53 -4.58 2.94
CA LEU A 27 3.97 -4.65 2.70
C LEU A 27 4.40 -3.72 1.56
N PHE A 28 3.63 -3.68 0.48
CA PHE A 28 3.87 -2.77 -0.66
C PHE A 28 3.80 -1.30 -0.22
N THR A 29 2.76 -0.93 0.53
CA THR A 29 2.57 0.44 1.01
C THR A 29 3.70 0.82 1.96
N TRP A 30 4.05 -0.05 2.91
CA TRP A 30 5.16 0.20 3.83
C TRP A 30 6.51 0.30 3.12
N ALA A 31 6.71 -0.45 2.02
CA ALA A 31 7.93 -0.36 1.24
C ALA A 31 7.98 0.90 0.38
N LEU A 32 6.95 1.21 -0.39
CA LEU A 32 7.00 2.23 -1.46
C LEU A 32 6.45 3.60 -1.05
N VAL A 33 5.53 3.66 -0.09
CA VAL A 33 4.88 4.90 0.30
C VAL A 33 5.58 5.44 1.55
N PRO A 34 6.40 6.51 1.42
CA PRO A 34 6.96 7.18 2.59
C PRO A 34 5.85 7.83 3.42
N GLU A 35 6.07 8.02 4.71
CA GLU A 35 5.16 8.78 5.56
C GLU A 35 5.28 10.28 5.21
N THR A 36 4.33 10.82 4.44
CA THR A 36 4.31 12.24 4.04
C THR A 36 3.66 13.16 5.09
N LYS A 37 3.37 12.64 6.28
CA LYS A 37 2.62 13.36 7.31
C LYS A 37 3.52 14.37 8.01
N GLY A 38 3.18 15.66 7.89
CA GLY A 38 3.91 16.75 8.55
C GLY A 38 5.06 17.35 7.74
N VAL A 39 5.25 16.89 6.50
CA VAL A 39 6.22 17.45 5.56
C VAL A 39 5.52 18.52 4.71
N THR A 40 6.17 19.67 4.51
CA THR A 40 5.64 20.72 3.63
C THR A 40 5.74 20.31 2.16
N LEU A 41 4.81 20.80 1.34
CA LEU A 41 4.81 20.52 -0.11
C LEU A 41 6.12 20.96 -0.79
N GLU A 42 6.71 22.09 -0.36
CA GLU A 42 7.97 22.58 -0.94
C GLU A 42 9.14 21.63 -0.68
N HIS A 43 9.17 20.98 0.50
CA HIS A 43 10.21 19.99 0.83
C HIS A 43 10.07 18.73 -0.01
N ILE A 44 8.82 18.31 -0.28
CA ILE A 44 8.50 17.19 -1.17
C ILE A 44 8.94 17.52 -2.60
N GLU A 45 8.64 18.72 -3.10
CA GLU A 45 9.04 19.17 -4.44
C GLU A 45 10.56 19.26 -4.59
N GLN A 46 11.28 19.81 -3.61
CA GLN A 46 12.75 19.86 -3.64
C GLN A 46 13.38 18.47 -3.73
N LYS A 47 12.95 17.54 -2.87
CA LYS A 47 13.46 16.16 -2.90
C LYS A 47 13.11 15.41 -4.19
N LEU A 48 11.94 15.70 -4.77
CA LEU A 48 11.53 15.13 -6.04
C LEU A 48 12.37 15.68 -7.20
N MET A 49 12.67 16.98 -7.19
CA MET A 49 13.55 17.63 -8.17
C MET A 49 15.01 17.19 -8.05
N ASP A 50 15.48 16.89 -6.84
CA ASP A 50 16.82 16.35 -6.57
C ASP A 50 16.95 14.87 -6.98
N GLY A 51 15.87 14.24 -7.47
CA GLY A 51 15.87 12.85 -7.92
C GLY A 51 15.99 11.84 -6.79
N GLN A 52 15.62 12.23 -5.55
CA GLN A 52 15.67 11.30 -4.43
C GLN A 52 14.61 10.19 -4.62
N PRO A 53 14.92 8.94 -4.23
CA PRO A 53 13.96 7.85 -4.30
C PRO A 53 12.70 8.20 -3.49
N LEU A 54 11.52 7.88 -4.04
CA LEU A 54 10.23 8.24 -3.42
C LEU A 54 10.13 7.83 -1.95
N ARG A 55 10.82 6.78 -1.54
CA ARG A 55 10.87 6.26 -0.16
C ARG A 55 11.48 7.24 0.86
N ASP A 56 12.26 8.23 0.43
CA ASP A 56 12.93 9.20 1.31
C ASP A 56 12.32 10.62 1.25
N ILE A 57 11.21 10.79 0.52
CA ILE A 57 10.56 12.10 0.36
C ILE A 57 9.82 12.55 1.63
N GLY A 58 9.40 11.61 2.48
CA GLY A 58 8.67 11.87 3.73
C GLY A 58 9.52 12.14 4.97
N ARG A 59 10.86 12.14 4.86
CA ARG A 59 11.78 12.42 5.98
C ARG A 59 12.44 13.78 5.82
#